data_AF-X0T255-F1
#
_entry.id   AF-X0T255-F1
#
_cell.length_a   1.000
_cell.length_b   1.000
_cell.length_c   1.000
_cell.angle_alpha   90.00
_cell.angle_beta   90.00
_cell.angle_gamma   90.00
#
_symmetry.space_group_name_H-M   'P 1'
#
loop_
_entity.id
_entity.type
_entity.pdbx_description
1 polymer ?
#
loop_
_entity_poly.entity_id
_entity_poly.type
_entity_poly.pdbx_seq_one_letter_code
_entity_poly.pdbx_strand_id
1 'polypeptide(L)'
;MASNISDYLRKIEKALKRGDATEHTYRSALESLIESLESGITATNEPKRQDCGAPDLIVSRGQIPLGYIETKEVGKSLNKVEKSEQLIRYREGLGNLILTDYLEFRWYVEGEKRMTARIANVGTDG
;
A
#
# COMPACT_ATOMS: atom_id res chain seq x y z
N MET A 1 -5.85 -14.88 -12.53
CA MET A 1 -7.06 -15.04 -11.68
C MET A 1 -7.30 -13.72 -10.97
N ALA A 2 -8.51 -13.18 -11.01
CA ALA A 2 -8.82 -11.96 -10.27
C ALA A 2 -8.70 -12.24 -8.77
N SER A 3 -7.81 -11.55 -8.07
CA SER A 3 -7.76 -11.62 -6.61
C SER A 3 -8.92 -10.78 -6.09
N ASN A 4 -10.00 -11.41 -5.66
CA ASN A 4 -11.07 -10.68 -4.99
C ASN A 4 -10.54 -10.13 -3.64
N ILE A 5 -11.06 -9.00 -3.17
CA ILE A 5 -10.75 -8.40 -1.87
C ILE A 5 -10.83 -9.45 -0.75
N SER A 6 -11.75 -10.42 -0.85
CA SER A 6 -11.85 -11.53 0.11
C SER A 6 -10.60 -12.42 0.17
N ASP A 7 -9.97 -12.73 -0.96
CA ASP A 7 -8.75 -13.53 -1.00
C ASP A 7 -7.55 -12.74 -0.47
N TYR A 8 -7.50 -11.45 -0.80
CA TYR A 8 -6.53 -10.53 -0.23
C TYR A 8 -6.62 -10.51 1.29
N LEU A 9 -7.81 -10.25 1.86
CA LEU A 9 -8.01 -10.20 3.31
C LEU A 9 -7.65 -11.54 3.98
N ARG A 10 -7.97 -12.68 3.35
CA ARG A 10 -7.58 -14.01 3.86
C ARG A 10 -6.06 -14.19 3.94
N LYS A 11 -5.31 -13.67 2.95
CA LYS A 11 -3.84 -13.70 2.97
C LYS A 11 -3.29 -12.82 4.11
N ILE A 12 -3.86 -11.63 4.33
CA ILE A 12 -3.50 -10.75 5.44
C ILE A 12 -3.76 -11.42 6.78
N GLU A 13 -4.97 -11.94 6.99
CA GLU A 13 -5.38 -12.65 8.22
C GLU A 13 -4.47 -13.85 8.51
N LYS A 14 -4.18 -14.68 7.51
CA LYS A 14 -3.30 -15.85 7.66
C LYS A 14 -1.87 -15.44 8.07
N ALA A 15 -1.37 -14.33 7.54
CA ALA A 15 -0.05 -13.81 7.91
C ALA A 15 -0.05 -13.22 9.34
N LEU A 16 -1.10 -12.49 9.73
CA LEU A 16 -1.27 -11.99 11.10
C LEU A 16 -1.28 -13.14 12.12
N LYS A 17 -2.07 -14.18 11.87
CA LYS A 17 -2.20 -15.35 12.76
C LYS A 17 -0.91 -16.15 12.94
N ARG A 18 0.04 -16.05 12.00
CA ARG A 18 1.34 -16.69 12.12
C ARG A 18 2.25 -15.98 13.12
N GLY A 19 2.00 -14.69 13.40
CA GLY A 19 2.69 -13.92 14.43
C GLY A 19 4.13 -13.51 14.11
N ASP A 20 4.65 -13.85 12.93
CA ASP A 20 6.02 -13.54 12.47
C ASP A 20 6.05 -12.51 11.32
N ALA A 21 4.89 -11.95 10.96
CA ALA A 21 4.73 -11.13 9.78
C ALA A 21 5.26 -9.71 9.98
N THR A 22 6.18 -9.31 9.12
CA THR A 22 6.71 -7.93 9.00
C THR A 22 5.93 -7.12 7.97
N GLU A 23 6.19 -5.81 7.86
CA GLU A 23 5.61 -4.95 6.79
C GLU A 23 5.77 -5.58 5.39
N HIS A 24 6.90 -6.24 5.12
CA HIS A 24 7.17 -6.87 3.82
C HIS A 24 6.31 -8.11 3.54
N THR A 25 5.86 -8.82 4.58
CA THR A 25 5.13 -10.10 4.45
C THR A 25 3.82 -9.96 3.65
N TYR A 26 3.18 -8.79 3.77
CA TYR A 26 1.89 -8.51 3.17
C TYR A 26 1.97 -7.94 1.74
N ARG A 27 3.16 -7.52 1.30
CA ARG A 27 3.34 -6.84 0.00
C ARG A 27 2.95 -7.71 -1.17
N SER A 28 3.31 -8.99 -1.17
CA SER A 28 2.91 -9.94 -2.22
C SER A 28 1.39 -10.08 -2.38
N ALA A 29 0.64 -10.00 -1.27
CA ALA A 29 -0.82 -10.01 -1.30
C ALA A 29 -1.35 -8.71 -1.91
N LEU A 30 -0.75 -7.57 -1.54
CA LEU A 30 -1.12 -6.26 -2.09
C LEU A 30 -0.79 -6.14 -3.58
N GLU A 31 0.37 -6.61 -4.04
CA GLU A 31 0.72 -6.68 -5.46
C GLU A 31 -0.34 -7.46 -6.24
N SER A 32 -0.67 -8.67 -5.76
CA SER A 32 -1.69 -9.52 -6.38
C SER A 32 -3.06 -8.83 -6.47
N LEU A 33 -3.42 -8.05 -5.43
CA LEU A 33 -4.67 -7.28 -5.44
C LEU A 33 -4.62 -6.18 -6.51
N ILE A 34 -3.58 -5.34 -6.50
CA ILE A 34 -3.43 -4.20 -7.41
C ILE A 34 -3.39 -4.65 -8.87
N GLU A 35 -2.61 -5.68 -9.19
CA GLU A 35 -2.51 -6.23 -10.55
C GLU A 35 -3.81 -6.87 -11.03
N SER A 36 -4.69 -7.25 -10.11
CA SER A 36 -6.00 -7.81 -10.45
C SER A 36 -7.08 -6.77 -10.72
N LEU A 37 -6.87 -5.50 -10.35
CA LEU A 37 -7.86 -4.43 -10.52
C LEU A 37 -8.04 -4.05 -12.00
N GLU A 38 -6.97 -4.10 -12.79
CA GLU A 38 -7.01 -3.77 -14.21
C GLU A 38 -5.90 -4.48 -14.97
N SER A 39 -6.21 -4.99 -16.16
CA SER A 39 -5.22 -5.64 -17.03
C SER A 39 -4.10 -4.67 -17.43
N GLY A 40 -2.85 -5.15 -17.38
CA GLY A 40 -1.69 -4.37 -17.78
C GLY A 40 -1.16 -3.42 -16.71
N ILE A 41 -1.71 -3.47 -15.49
CA ILE A 41 -1.08 -2.89 -14.30
C ILE A 41 -0.03 -3.87 -13.75
N THR A 42 1.13 -3.33 -13.37
CA THR A 42 2.17 -4.06 -12.64
C THR A 42 2.47 -3.33 -11.35
N ALA A 43 2.55 -4.08 -10.25
CA ALA A 43 2.96 -3.57 -8.95
C ALA A 43 4.34 -4.12 -8.63
N THR A 44 5.35 -3.27 -8.54
CA THR A 44 6.74 -3.68 -8.25
C THR A 44 7.13 -3.25 -6.85
N ASN A 45 7.35 -4.21 -5.97
CA ASN A 45 7.97 -3.99 -4.66
C ASN A 45 9.46 -3.62 -4.79
N GLU A 46 9.92 -2.75 -3.88
CA GLU A 46 11.32 -2.26 -3.82
C GLU A 46 11.80 -1.66 -5.15
N PRO A 47 11.10 -0.63 -5.69
CA PRO A 47 11.56 0.04 -6.89
C PRO A 47 12.93 0.68 -6.68
N LYS A 48 13.65 0.92 -7.79
CA LYS A 48 14.88 1.71 -7.76
C LYS A 48 14.62 3.05 -7.08
N ARG A 49 15.50 3.40 -6.15
CA ARG A 49 15.43 4.64 -5.37
C ARG A 49 15.36 5.86 -6.30
N GLN A 50 14.47 6.80 -5.97
CA GLN A 50 14.35 8.10 -6.62
C GLN A 50 14.82 9.22 -5.67
N ASP A 51 14.90 10.45 -6.18
CA ASP A 51 15.41 11.61 -5.42
C ASP A 51 14.62 11.89 -4.14
N CYS A 52 13.29 11.70 -4.17
CA CYS A 52 12.43 11.86 -3.00
C CYS A 52 12.51 10.69 -2.01
N GLY A 53 13.09 9.55 -2.41
CA GLY A 53 13.23 8.31 -1.65
C GLY A 53 12.83 7.06 -2.45
N ALA A 54 12.60 5.96 -1.74
CA ALA A 54 12.09 4.71 -2.32
C ALA A 54 10.78 4.35 -1.61
N PRO A 55 9.62 4.62 -2.23
CA PRO A 55 8.35 4.07 -1.77
C PRO A 55 8.39 2.54 -1.81
N ASP A 56 7.56 1.90 -0.99
CA ASP A 56 7.56 0.43 -0.91
C ASP A 56 7.16 -0.24 -2.22
N LEU A 57 6.15 0.28 -2.93
CA LEU A 57 5.74 -0.20 -4.25
C LEU A 57 5.63 0.95 -5.26
N ILE A 58 5.92 0.64 -6.53
CA ILE A 58 5.53 1.45 -7.69
C ILE A 58 4.45 0.70 -8.49
N VAL A 59 3.42 1.43 -8.92
CA VAL A 59 2.39 0.92 -9.82
C VAL A 59 2.64 1.49 -11.20
N SER A 60 2.73 0.65 -12.22
CA SER A 60 2.99 1.07 -13.60
C SER A 60 2.06 0.39 -14.60
N ARG A 61 1.98 0.99 -15.80
CA ARG A 61 1.41 0.36 -16.99
C ARG A 61 2.50 0.33 -18.06
N GLY A 62 3.06 -0.87 -18.31
CA GLY A 62 4.28 -0.99 -19.09
C GLY A 62 5.41 -0.20 -18.44
N GLN A 63 6.01 0.75 -19.19
CA GLN A 63 7.09 1.60 -18.70
C GLN A 63 6.60 2.91 -18.03
N ILE A 64 5.30 3.16 -18.01
CA ILE A 64 4.74 4.42 -17.50
C ILE A 64 4.40 4.24 -16.01
N PRO A 65 5.04 4.97 -15.08
CA PRO A 65 4.67 4.97 -13.68
C PRO A 65 3.32 5.69 -13.50
N LEU A 66 2.38 5.03 -12.82
CA LEU A 66 1.04 5.56 -12.53
C LEU A 66 0.94 6.15 -11.12
N GLY A 67 1.70 5.62 -10.17
CA GLY A 67 1.70 6.06 -8.78
C GLY A 67 2.50 5.14 -7.88
N TYR A 68 2.48 5.45 -6.59
CA TYR A 68 3.31 4.81 -5.59
C TYR A 68 2.46 4.37 -4.40
N ILE A 69 2.91 3.33 -3.70
CA ILE A 69 2.27 2.87 -2.46
C ILE A 69 3.33 2.81 -1.36
N GLU A 70 3.04 3.47 -0.26
CA GLU A 70 3.78 3.38 0.99
C GLU A 70 2.99 2.53 1.98
N THR A 71 3.64 1.51 2.52
CA THR A 71 3.01 0.53 3.41
C THR A 71 3.46 0.72 4.86
N LYS A 72 2.62 0.26 5.78
CA LYS A 72 2.87 0.26 7.22
C LYS A 72 2.34 -1.03 7.82
N GLU A 73 2.83 -1.38 9.01
CA GLU A 73 2.31 -2.53 9.78
C GLU A 73 0.79 -2.46 9.91
N VAL A 74 0.14 -3.62 9.88
CA VAL A 74 -1.32 -3.71 10.04
C VAL A 74 -1.74 -3.12 11.39
N GLY A 75 -2.75 -2.24 11.37
CA GLY A 75 -3.25 -1.58 12.57
C GLY A 75 -2.41 -0.38 13.04
N LYS A 76 -1.32 -0.05 12.35
CA LYS A 76 -0.52 1.14 12.64
C LYS A 76 -1.32 2.40 12.38
N SER A 77 -1.21 3.37 13.29
CA SER A 77 -1.98 4.61 13.20
C SER A 77 -1.51 5.48 12.03
N LEU A 78 -2.22 5.40 10.90
CA LEU A 78 -1.93 6.21 9.71
C LEU A 78 -2.04 7.72 9.97
N ASN A 79 -2.85 8.15 10.96
CA ASN A 79 -2.92 9.55 11.40
C ASN A 79 -1.59 10.09 11.96
N LYS A 80 -0.81 9.23 12.62
CA LYS A 80 0.54 9.59 13.09
C LYS A 80 1.53 9.58 11.93
N VAL A 81 1.42 8.57 11.06
CA VAL A 81 2.31 8.41 9.90
C VAL A 81 2.18 9.57 8.92
N GLU A 82 0.98 10.08 8.66
CA GLU A 82 0.70 11.27 7.81
C GLU A 82 1.50 12.52 8.18
N LYS A 83 1.89 12.62 9.46
CA LYS A 83 2.62 13.77 10.02
C LYS A 83 4.13 13.54 10.07
N SER A 84 4.60 12.36 9.67
CA SER A 84 6.03 12.07 9.62
C SER A 84 6.72 12.86 8.51
N GLU A 85 7.97 13.26 8.75
CA GLU A 85 8.79 13.97 7.75
C GLU A 85 8.93 13.17 6.45
N GLN A 86 9.08 11.85 6.57
CA GLN A 86 9.15 10.95 5.41
C GLN A 86 7.90 11.05 4.54
N LEU A 87 6.71 10.94 5.15
CA LEU A 87 5.47 10.94 4.37
C LEU A 87 5.11 12.33 3.86
N ILE A 88 5.48 13.40 4.56
CA ILE A 88 5.38 14.77 4.04
C ILE A 88 6.23 14.89 2.76
N ARG A 89 7.51 14.47 2.81
CA ARG A 89 8.40 14.49 1.64
C ARG A 89 7.85 13.66 0.47
N TYR A 90 7.27 12.49 0.75
CA TYR A 90 6.67 11.65 -0.30
C TYR A 90 5.41 12.29 -0.91
N ARG A 91 4.55 12.93 -0.10
CA ARG A 91 3.37 13.64 -0.63
C ARG A 91 3.75 14.82 -1.52
N GLU A 92 4.82 15.54 -1.19
CA GLU A 92 5.32 16.67 -1.97
C GLU A 92 6.09 16.24 -3.22
N GLY A 93 6.84 15.13 -3.15
CA GLY A 93 7.69 14.65 -4.23
C GLY A 93 7.03 13.66 -5.20
N LEU A 94 5.92 13.03 -4.81
CA LEU A 94 5.22 12.03 -5.61
C LEU A 94 3.84 12.54 -6.00
N GLY A 95 3.60 12.74 -7.29
CA GLY A 95 2.33 13.28 -7.80
C GLY A 95 1.10 12.41 -7.50
N ASN A 96 1.29 11.09 -7.27
CA ASN A 96 0.20 10.16 -6.96
C ASN A 96 0.67 9.08 -5.95
N LEU A 97 0.11 9.10 -4.74
CA LEU A 97 0.56 8.27 -3.62
C LEU A 97 -0.63 7.63 -2.89
N ILE A 98 -0.47 6.36 -2.52
CA ILE A 98 -1.34 5.68 -1.56
C ILE A 98 -0.53 5.38 -0.30
N LEU A 99 -1.08 5.72 0.87
CA LEU A 99 -0.61 5.22 2.17
C LEU A 99 -1.55 4.13 2.66
N THR A 100 -1.01 3.01 3.13
CA THR A 100 -1.84 1.92 3.67
C THR A 100 -1.21 1.16 4.83
N ASP A 101 -2.05 0.70 5.76
CA ASP A 101 -1.74 -0.33 6.75
C ASP A 101 -2.32 -1.70 6.33
N TYR A 102 -2.51 -1.90 5.02
CA TYR A 102 -3.18 -3.03 4.38
C TYR A 102 -4.71 -3.12 4.58
N LEU A 103 -5.31 -2.37 5.51
CA LEU A 103 -6.76 -2.40 5.77
C LEU A 103 -7.44 -1.06 5.48
N GLU A 104 -6.72 0.04 5.68
CA GLU A 104 -7.10 1.38 5.29
C GLU A 104 -6.16 1.90 4.19
N PHE A 105 -6.73 2.57 3.20
CA PHE A 105 -6.04 3.16 2.06
C PHE A 105 -6.34 4.65 2.05
N ARG A 106 -5.31 5.47 2.02
CA ARG A 106 -5.42 6.93 1.88
C ARG A 106 -4.75 7.34 0.59
N TRP A 107 -5.51 7.98 -0.27
CA TRP A 107 -5.07 8.40 -1.58
C TRP A 107 -4.75 9.90 -1.59
N TYR A 108 -3.57 10.25 -2.10
CA TYR A 108 -3.11 11.62 -2.27
C TYR A 108 -2.73 11.87 -3.73
N VAL A 109 -3.09 13.05 -4.23
CA VAL A 109 -2.74 13.52 -5.58
C VAL A 109 -2.25 14.95 -5.48
N GLU A 110 -1.03 15.19 -5.94
CA GLU A 110 -0.30 16.46 -5.80
C GLU A 110 -0.26 16.92 -4.33
N GLY A 111 0.15 16.02 -3.44
CA GLY A 111 0.24 16.25 -1.99
C GLY A 111 -1.08 16.27 -1.20
N GLU A 112 -2.21 16.46 -1.89
CA GLU A 112 -3.53 16.63 -1.29
C GLU A 112 -4.29 15.32 -1.13
N LYS A 113 -4.87 15.08 0.05
CA LYS A 113 -5.67 13.88 0.33
C LYS A 113 -6.99 13.94 -0.44
N ARG A 114 -7.24 12.93 -1.27
CA ARG A 114 -8.43 12.81 -2.12
C ARG A 114 -9.48 11.87 -1.55
N MET A 115 -9.05 10.74 -0.99
CA MET A 115 -9.98 9.72 -0.50
C MET A 115 -9.35 8.90 0.63
N THR A 116 -10.20 8.41 1.52
CA THR A 116 -9.88 7.34 2.45
C THR A 116 -10.89 6.21 2.28
N ALA A 117 -10.42 4.98 2.18
CA ALA A 117 -11.25 3.79 2.15
C ALA A 117 -10.71 2.78 3.16
N ARG A 118 -11.59 2.15 3.93
CA ARG A 118 -11.25 1.08 4.87
C ARG A 118 -12.04 -0.16 4.50
N ILE A 119 -11.34 -1.25 4.23
CA ILE A 119 -11.93 -2.50 3.71
C ILE A 119 -12.06 -3.58 4.79
N ALA A 120 -11.39 -3.42 5.92
CA ALA A 120 -11.57 -4.28 7.10
C ALA A 120 -11.09 -3.58 8.38
N ASN A 121 -11.37 -4.21 9.52
CA ASN A 121 -10.85 -3.85 10.84
C ASN A 121 -10.08 -5.03 11.43
N VAL A 122 -9.08 -4.74 12.26
CA VAL A 122 -8.39 -5.77 13.04
C VAL A 122 -9.37 -6.27 14.12
N GLY A 123 -9.60 -7.58 14.16
CA GLY A 123 -10.41 -8.23 15.19
C GLY A 123 -9.61 -8.52 16.46
N THR A 124 -10.27 -9.03 17.50
CA THR A 124 -9.60 -9.45 18.74
C THR A 124 -8.68 -10.67 18.57
N ASP A 125 -8.88 -11.44 17.50
CA ASP A 125 -8.28 -12.76 17.31
C ASP A 125 -7.18 -12.77 16.23
N GLY A 126 -6.74 -11.58 15.80
CA GLY A 126 -5.86 -11.38 14.65
C GLY A 126 -6.62 -11.32 13.34
#